data_AF-A0A8T5S4X6-F1
#
_entry.id   AF-A0A8T5S4X6-F1
#
_cell.length_a   1.000
_cell.length_b   1.000
_cell.length_c   1.000
_cell.angle_alpha   90.00
_cell.angle_beta   90.00
_cell.angle_gamma   90.00
#
_symmetry.space_group_name_H-M   'P 1'
#
loop_
_entity.id
_entity.type
_entity.pdbx_description
1 polymer ?
#
loop_
_entity_poly.entity_id
_entity_poly.type
_entity_poly.pdbx_seq_one_letter_code
_entity_poly.pdbx_strand_id
1 'polypeptide(L)'
;MNRKGKFQLLSYLIDENLIYYKSLNKNKKIIAFAMFETILINPIISTLNHYLRKRYIPYYTIQWNTRIKDKIVFLLNFEEKKKELLIKIFNEVKQKLCGINSTITFFKNSQLEWKFLEPILKESGSKASLIKKSNSILVLNSNDSFLLDIYNIDLDYLENQEFFINNFLKILTSFNREGYLLFTFRINNNDEITFNPFYTEKCKREDDLFNTENAINTFFNYTMLKKHTIKIKQIFNCLWRLGITDNYLSLNYFNELFLKEKKNGITKLLNFNKGFEQNLLQNHIKYIRLSKNLLLIEEKFLFVVLTKLNSDYLQKIIEKYHSKYFIYITILNEKETKKLLDIPEFSSFQNLRILNTKEILEFNYDLFRNNYQLKYA
;
A
#
# COMPACT_ATOMS: atom_id res chain seq x y z
N MET A 1 8.52 -25.97 -40.24
CA MET A 1 7.08 -25.70 -40.00
C MET A 1 6.92 -24.73 -38.83
N ASN A 2 6.79 -23.43 -39.11
CA ASN A 2 6.64 -22.39 -38.09
C ASN A 2 5.19 -22.33 -37.61
N ARG A 3 4.91 -22.80 -36.39
CA ARG A 3 3.63 -22.52 -35.73
C ARG A 3 3.60 -21.05 -35.31
N LYS A 4 2.92 -20.22 -36.10
CA LYS A 4 2.50 -18.85 -35.75
C LYS A 4 1.52 -18.92 -34.57
N GLY A 5 2.05 -18.93 -33.34
CA GLY A 5 1.28 -18.78 -32.12
C GLY A 5 1.18 -17.32 -31.70
N LYS A 6 -0.03 -16.78 -31.68
CA LYS A 6 -0.39 -15.50 -31.04
C LYS A 6 0.21 -15.43 -29.62
N PHE A 7 0.95 -14.35 -29.33
CA PHE A 7 1.54 -13.98 -28.03
C PHE A 7 2.46 -15.03 -27.39
N GLN A 8 3.74 -15.01 -27.73
CA GLN A 8 4.75 -15.47 -26.76
C GLN A 8 4.95 -14.34 -25.75
N LEU A 9 4.47 -14.52 -24.52
CA LEU A 9 4.62 -13.57 -23.40
C LEU A 9 6.07 -13.08 -23.22
N LEU A 10 7.01 -13.93 -23.65
CA LEU A 10 8.46 -13.82 -23.50
C LEU A 10 9.18 -13.39 -24.79
N SER A 11 8.47 -12.82 -25.78
CA SER A 11 9.11 -12.31 -27.00
C SER A 11 9.54 -10.85 -26.81
N TYR A 12 10.67 -10.67 -26.11
CA TYR A 12 11.33 -9.38 -25.90
C TYR A 12 12.84 -9.46 -26.13
N LEU A 13 13.46 -8.30 -26.29
CA LEU A 13 14.92 -8.14 -26.33
C LEU A 13 15.36 -7.35 -25.10
N ILE A 14 16.43 -7.77 -24.43
CA ILE A 14 17.04 -6.99 -23.36
C ILE A 14 18.35 -6.40 -23.87
N ASP A 15 18.52 -5.10 -23.65
CA ASP A 15 19.71 -4.34 -24.04
C ASP A 15 20.00 -3.35 -22.91
N GLU A 16 21.00 -3.72 -22.11
CA GLU A 16 21.41 -3.09 -20.85
C GLU A 16 20.25 -2.86 -19.87
N ASN A 17 19.80 -1.61 -19.74
CA ASN A 17 18.79 -1.13 -18.80
C ASN A 17 17.37 -1.16 -19.37
N LEU A 18 17.18 -1.66 -20.60
CA LEU A 18 15.90 -1.63 -21.30
C LEU A 18 15.46 -3.02 -21.78
N ILE A 19 14.18 -3.33 -21.55
CA ILE A 19 13.47 -4.46 -22.16
C ILE A 19 12.61 -3.93 -23.29
N TYR A 20 12.82 -4.41 -24.51
CA TYR A 20 12.12 -3.98 -25.72
C TYR A 20 11.08 -4.99 -26.17
N TYR A 21 9.89 -4.49 -26.50
CA TYR A 21 8.84 -5.20 -27.21
C TYR A 21 8.53 -4.48 -28.52
N LYS A 22 8.36 -5.24 -29.60
CA LYS A 22 7.82 -4.70 -30.86
C LYS A 22 6.29 -4.72 -30.79
N SER A 23 5.64 -3.57 -30.93
CA SER A 23 4.19 -3.52 -31.08
C SER A 23 3.80 -4.19 -32.41
N LEU A 24 2.91 -5.19 -32.36
CA LEU A 24 2.39 -5.89 -33.54
C LEU A 24 1.37 -5.06 -34.34
N ASN A 25 0.95 -3.89 -33.84
CA ASN A 25 -0.03 -3.05 -34.50
C ASN A 25 0.58 -2.23 -35.64
N LYS A 26 -0.27 -1.84 -36.61
CA LYS A 26 0.06 -1.11 -37.85
C LYS A 26 0.94 0.15 -37.66
N ASN A 27 1.04 0.70 -36.44
CA ASN A 27 1.76 1.94 -36.13
C ASN A 27 3.25 1.79 -35.78
N LYS A 28 3.84 0.57 -35.84
CA LYS A 28 5.30 0.31 -35.67
C LYS A 28 5.95 1.09 -34.51
N LYS A 29 5.29 1.20 -33.35
CA LYS A 29 5.92 1.76 -32.15
C LYS A 29 6.79 0.71 -31.45
N ILE A 30 7.96 1.13 -31.03
CA ILE A 30 8.85 0.41 -30.12
C ILE A 30 8.36 0.71 -28.70
N ILE A 31 8.11 -0.34 -27.93
CA ILE A 31 7.77 -0.23 -26.51
C ILE A 31 8.99 -0.69 -25.75
N ALA A 32 9.40 0.06 -24.73
CA ALA A 32 10.49 -0.33 -23.87
C ALA A 32 10.16 -0.11 -22.39
N PHE A 33 10.81 -0.90 -21.55
CA PHE A 33 10.66 -0.84 -20.10
C PHE A 33 12.02 -0.70 -19.43
N ALA A 34 12.12 0.22 -18.48
CA ALA A 34 13.24 0.30 -17.55
C ALA A 34 12.74 0.08 -16.13
N MET A 35 13.58 -0.48 -15.27
CA MET A 35 13.26 -0.64 -13.85
C MET A 35 14.42 -0.22 -12.97
N PHE A 36 14.10 0.38 -11.82
CA PHE A 36 15.08 0.77 -10.83
C PHE A 36 14.57 0.54 -9.41
N GLU A 37 15.48 0.41 -8.46
CA GLU A 37 15.17 0.35 -7.03
C GLU A 37 15.60 1.62 -6.29
N THR A 38 14.85 1.95 -5.24
CA THR A 38 15.12 3.08 -4.33
C THR A 38 14.46 2.84 -2.97
N ILE A 39 14.87 3.62 -1.97
CA ILE A 39 14.20 3.72 -0.65
C ILE A 39 13.39 5.01 -0.51
N LEU A 40 13.49 5.95 -1.47
CA LEU A 40 12.80 7.24 -1.45
C LEU A 40 11.63 7.27 -2.44
N ILE A 41 10.46 7.70 -1.98
CA ILE A 41 9.24 7.82 -2.79
C ILE A 41 9.02 9.26 -3.25
N ASN A 42 8.88 10.21 -2.31
CA ASN A 42 8.40 11.58 -2.59
C ASN A 42 9.18 12.30 -3.72
N PRO A 43 10.53 12.41 -3.70
CA PRO A 43 11.24 13.18 -4.72
C PRO A 43 11.22 12.50 -6.10
N ILE A 44 11.06 11.17 -6.12
CA ILE A 44 10.96 10.38 -7.35
C ILE A 44 9.61 10.60 -8.01
N ILE A 45 8.51 10.52 -7.25
CA ILE A 45 7.16 10.70 -7.79
C ILE A 45 6.99 12.09 -8.40
N SER A 46 7.47 13.14 -7.74
CA SER A 46 7.39 14.51 -8.30
C SER A 46 8.07 14.60 -9.68
N THR A 47 9.24 13.96 -9.82
CA THR A 47 10.00 13.93 -11.08
C THR A 47 9.30 13.09 -12.15
N LEU A 48 8.77 11.92 -11.79
CA LEU A 48 8.05 11.07 -12.74
C LEU A 48 6.73 11.71 -13.19
N ASN A 49 6.03 12.40 -12.29
CA ASN A 49 4.83 13.19 -12.61
C ASN A 49 5.14 14.30 -13.62
N HIS A 50 6.30 14.95 -13.51
CA HIS A 50 6.75 15.91 -14.51
C HIS A 50 6.93 15.23 -15.89
N TYR A 51 7.61 14.08 -15.95
CA TYR A 51 7.82 13.36 -17.21
C TYR A 51 6.53 12.78 -17.82
N LEU A 52 5.57 12.36 -16.99
CA LEU A 52 4.23 12.02 -17.46
C LEU A 52 3.59 13.22 -18.17
N ARG A 53 3.62 14.41 -17.54
CA ARG A 53 3.01 15.64 -18.10
C ARG A 53 3.69 16.07 -19.39
N LYS A 54 5.00 15.87 -19.50
CA LYS A 54 5.77 16.08 -20.74
C LYS A 54 5.56 14.98 -21.78
N ARG A 55 4.80 13.92 -21.46
CA ARG A 55 4.55 12.75 -22.32
C ARG A 55 5.83 12.01 -22.72
N TYR A 56 6.91 12.14 -21.94
CA TYR A 56 8.17 11.43 -22.16
C TYR A 56 8.07 9.97 -21.71
N ILE A 57 7.25 9.71 -20.70
CA ILE A 57 6.83 8.38 -20.30
C ILE A 57 5.30 8.32 -20.39
N PRO A 58 4.70 7.31 -21.06
CA PRO A 58 3.25 7.16 -21.09
C PRO A 58 2.65 6.80 -19.73
N TYR A 59 3.36 5.97 -18.97
CA TYR A 59 3.00 5.59 -17.61
C TYR A 59 4.24 5.13 -16.81
N TYR A 60 4.10 5.10 -15.49
CA TYR A 60 5.05 4.41 -14.61
C TYR A 60 4.29 3.59 -13.57
N THR A 61 4.96 2.63 -12.93
CA THR A 61 4.39 1.83 -11.84
C THR A 61 5.31 1.82 -10.65
N ILE A 62 4.74 1.92 -9.45
CA ILE A 62 5.45 1.67 -8.18
C ILE A 62 5.07 0.28 -7.68
N GLN A 63 6.05 -0.51 -7.28
CA GLN A 63 5.91 -1.91 -6.89
C GLN A 63 6.55 -2.14 -5.52
N TRP A 64 5.75 -2.64 -4.57
CA TRP A 64 6.21 -3.14 -3.27
C TRP A 64 6.09 -4.65 -3.20
N ASN A 65 7.13 -5.31 -2.70
CA ASN A 65 7.11 -6.73 -2.38
C ASN A 65 6.59 -6.92 -0.94
N THR A 66 5.68 -7.88 -0.70
CA THR A 66 5.14 -8.13 0.65
C THR A 66 6.17 -8.62 1.65
N ARG A 67 7.26 -9.26 1.19
CA ARG A 67 8.36 -9.77 2.03
C ARG A 67 9.51 -8.77 2.21
N ILE A 68 9.80 -7.96 1.20
CA ILE A 68 10.92 -7.00 1.23
C ILE A 68 10.34 -5.59 1.13
N LYS A 69 10.12 -4.95 2.28
CA LYS A 69 9.36 -3.69 2.39
C LYS A 69 10.21 -2.45 2.17
N ASP A 70 11.51 -2.54 2.46
CA ASP A 70 12.40 -1.37 2.48
C ASP A 70 12.86 -0.95 1.09
N LYS A 71 12.75 -1.84 0.10
CA LYS A 71 13.13 -1.57 -1.29
C LYS A 71 11.89 -1.43 -2.16
N ILE A 72 11.82 -0.29 -2.84
CA ILE A 72 10.70 0.08 -3.69
C ILE A 72 11.19 0.02 -5.12
N VAL A 73 10.47 -0.70 -5.95
CA VAL A 73 10.81 -0.85 -7.37
C VAL A 73 9.90 0.04 -8.19
N PHE A 74 10.50 0.79 -9.11
CA PHE A 74 9.77 1.56 -10.10
C PHE A 74 9.96 0.91 -11.47
N LEU A 75 8.88 0.87 -12.24
CA LEU A 75 8.89 0.51 -13.65
C LEU A 75 8.47 1.71 -14.48
N LEU A 76 9.28 2.02 -15.48
CA LEU A 76 9.05 3.10 -16.44
C LEU A 76 8.71 2.49 -17.79
N ASN A 77 7.65 2.99 -18.43
CA ASN A 77 7.33 2.66 -19.81
C ASN A 77 7.78 3.78 -20.74
N PHE A 78 8.29 3.40 -21.91
CA PHE A 78 8.64 4.30 -23.01
C PHE A 78 8.00 3.77 -24.28
N GLU A 79 7.47 4.67 -25.10
CA GLU A 79 6.90 4.34 -26.41
C GLU A 79 7.36 5.33 -27.45
N GLU A 80 8.01 4.85 -28.51
CA GLU A 80 8.48 5.74 -29.58
C GLU A 80 8.59 5.02 -30.93
N LYS A 81 8.59 5.75 -32.04
CA LYS A 81 8.76 5.16 -33.39
C LYS A 81 10.22 4.82 -33.70
N LYS A 82 11.17 5.60 -33.16
CA LYS A 82 12.62 5.47 -33.41
C LYS A 82 13.36 5.02 -32.15
N LYS A 83 14.23 4.00 -32.26
CA LYS A 83 14.97 3.44 -31.11
C LYS A 83 15.89 4.49 -30.48
N GLU A 84 16.52 5.32 -31.30
CA GLU A 84 17.48 6.33 -30.87
C GLU A 84 16.83 7.40 -30.00
N LEU A 85 15.62 7.84 -30.38
CA LEU A 85 14.86 8.81 -29.60
C LEU A 85 14.38 8.22 -28.28
N LEU A 86 13.93 6.95 -28.28
CA LEU A 86 13.59 6.24 -27.06
C LEU A 86 14.76 6.20 -26.08
N ILE A 87 15.95 5.82 -26.57
CA ILE A 87 17.17 5.77 -25.75
C ILE A 87 17.53 7.15 -25.21
N LYS A 88 17.41 8.20 -26.02
CA LYS A 88 17.65 9.58 -25.59
C LYS A 88 16.72 9.98 -24.44
N ILE A 89 15.42 9.72 -24.57
CA ILE A 89 14.43 10.01 -23.52
C ILE A 89 14.74 9.20 -22.25
N PHE A 90 15.03 7.90 -22.41
CA PHE A 90 15.42 7.05 -21.28
C PHE A 90 16.65 7.61 -20.54
N ASN A 91 17.70 7.99 -21.26
CA ASN A 91 18.92 8.51 -20.67
C ASN A 91 18.69 9.85 -19.94
N GLU A 92 17.85 10.72 -20.49
CA GLU A 92 17.46 11.97 -19.82
C GLU A 92 16.73 11.70 -18.49
N VAL A 93 15.73 10.82 -18.52
CA VAL A 93 14.98 10.42 -17.31
C VAL A 93 15.89 9.77 -16.28
N LYS A 94 16.74 8.83 -16.72
CA LYS A 94 17.73 8.14 -15.88
C LYS A 94 18.68 9.12 -15.22
N GLN A 95 19.27 10.04 -15.99
CA GLN A 95 20.20 11.05 -15.47
C GLN A 95 19.51 11.94 -14.42
N LYS A 96 18.29 12.40 -14.70
CA LYS A 96 17.54 13.24 -13.76
C LYS A 96 17.23 12.50 -12.46
N LEU A 97 16.80 11.23 -12.56
CA LEU A 97 16.53 10.40 -11.39
C LEU A 97 17.79 10.16 -10.56
N CYS A 98 18.88 9.68 -11.17
CA CYS A 98 20.15 9.47 -10.46
C CYS A 98 20.73 10.77 -9.86
N GLY A 99 20.41 11.94 -10.44
CA GLY A 99 20.77 13.24 -9.86
C GLY A 99 19.98 13.63 -8.60
N ILE A 100 18.84 13.01 -8.33
CA ILE A 100 18.04 13.23 -7.10
C ILE A 100 18.65 12.47 -5.93
N ASN A 101 19.06 11.23 -6.17
CA ASN A 101 19.65 10.37 -5.16
C ASN A 101 20.58 9.34 -5.80
N SER A 102 21.82 9.31 -5.33
CA SER A 102 22.85 8.36 -5.77
C SER A 102 22.54 6.90 -5.42
N THR A 103 21.62 6.63 -4.48
CA THR A 103 21.22 5.25 -4.12
C THR A 103 20.29 4.60 -5.15
N ILE A 104 19.80 5.35 -6.14
CA ILE A 104 18.93 4.81 -7.19
C ILE A 104 19.74 3.89 -8.09
N THR A 105 19.31 2.63 -8.17
CA THR A 105 20.01 1.62 -8.96
C THR A 105 19.10 1.10 -10.07
N PHE A 106 19.45 1.39 -11.32
CA PHE A 106 18.75 0.81 -12.49
C PHE A 106 19.21 -0.62 -12.74
N PHE A 107 18.26 -1.54 -12.85
CA PHE A 107 18.55 -2.94 -13.15
C PHE A 107 19.05 -3.12 -14.58
N LYS A 108 19.94 -4.10 -14.78
CA LYS A 108 20.53 -4.44 -16.09
C LYS A 108 20.34 -5.90 -16.42
N ASN A 109 20.22 -6.23 -17.71
CA ASN A 109 20.33 -7.58 -18.25
C ASN A 109 19.43 -8.60 -17.50
N SER A 110 20.01 -9.70 -17.00
CA SER A 110 19.29 -10.75 -16.28
C SER A 110 18.57 -10.25 -15.01
N GLN A 111 19.13 -9.27 -14.30
CA GLN A 111 18.49 -8.69 -13.12
C GLN A 111 17.24 -7.89 -13.50
N LEU A 112 17.32 -7.16 -14.62
CA LEU A 112 16.18 -6.44 -15.18
C LEU A 112 15.08 -7.42 -15.62
N GLU A 113 15.46 -8.49 -16.34
CA GLU A 113 14.53 -9.55 -16.74
C GLU A 113 13.81 -10.15 -15.54
N TRP A 114 14.58 -10.56 -14.53
CA TRP A 114 14.08 -11.17 -13.32
C TRP A 114 13.05 -10.27 -12.63
N LYS A 115 13.42 -9.01 -12.37
CA LYS A 115 12.53 -8.04 -11.71
C LYS A 115 11.31 -7.70 -12.55
N PHE A 116 11.43 -7.72 -13.87
CA PHE A 116 10.30 -7.51 -14.76
C PHE A 116 9.30 -8.68 -14.70
N LEU A 117 9.76 -9.92 -14.64
CA LEU A 117 8.89 -11.10 -14.61
C LEU A 117 8.35 -11.45 -13.20
N GLU A 118 9.04 -10.99 -12.15
CA GLU A 118 8.84 -11.37 -10.74
C GLU A 118 7.38 -11.34 -10.23
N PRO A 119 6.52 -10.38 -10.63
CA PRO A 119 5.13 -10.36 -10.12
C PRO A 119 4.26 -11.53 -10.60
N ILE A 120 4.67 -12.22 -11.65
CA ILE A 120 3.90 -13.28 -12.32
C ILE A 120 4.64 -14.61 -12.28
N LEU A 121 5.98 -14.58 -12.35
CA LEU A 121 6.83 -15.77 -12.41
C LEU A 121 7.70 -15.89 -11.15
N LYS A 122 8.24 -17.10 -10.91
CA LYS A 122 9.19 -17.37 -9.81
C LYS A 122 10.64 -17.44 -10.27
N GLU A 123 10.92 -17.60 -11.56
CA GLU A 123 12.30 -17.62 -12.10
C GLU A 123 12.36 -16.99 -13.50
N SER A 124 13.43 -16.24 -13.80
CA SER A 124 13.74 -15.72 -15.14
C SER A 124 14.12 -16.86 -16.09
N GLY A 125 13.77 -16.74 -17.37
CA GLY A 125 14.08 -17.76 -18.39
C GLY A 125 13.29 -19.07 -18.27
N SER A 126 12.35 -19.17 -17.34
CA SER A 126 11.51 -20.36 -17.17
C SER A 126 10.55 -20.53 -18.36
N LYS A 127 10.44 -21.77 -18.87
CA LYS A 127 9.35 -22.19 -19.77
C LYS A 127 8.06 -22.34 -18.95
N ALA A 128 7.61 -21.25 -18.35
CA ALA A 128 6.39 -21.25 -17.56
C ALA A 128 5.18 -21.47 -18.48
N SER A 129 4.29 -22.38 -18.10
CA SER A 129 2.98 -22.51 -18.74
C SER A 129 1.89 -21.95 -17.82
N LEU A 130 0.95 -21.24 -18.44
CA LEU A 130 -0.13 -20.57 -17.73
C LEU A 130 -1.45 -21.29 -18.07
N ILE A 131 -2.15 -21.76 -17.05
CA ILE A 131 -3.42 -22.47 -17.19
C ILE A 131 -4.48 -21.73 -16.38
N LYS A 132 -5.64 -21.45 -16.98
CA LYS A 132 -6.76 -20.86 -16.25
C LYS A 132 -7.32 -21.89 -15.29
N LYS A 133 -7.43 -21.55 -14.01
CA LYS A 133 -8.05 -22.40 -12.98
C LYS A 133 -9.06 -21.56 -12.20
N SER A 134 -10.33 -21.67 -12.57
CA SER A 134 -11.44 -20.88 -11.98
C SER A 134 -11.18 -19.36 -12.07
N ASN A 135 -11.02 -18.69 -10.92
CA ASN A 135 -10.75 -17.25 -10.79
C ASN A 135 -9.24 -16.94 -10.65
N SER A 136 -8.39 -17.95 -10.82
CA SER A 136 -6.94 -17.89 -10.65
C SER A 136 -6.22 -18.32 -11.92
N ILE A 137 -4.92 -18.04 -12.00
CA ILE A 137 -4.05 -18.57 -13.05
C ILE A 137 -3.05 -19.52 -12.42
N LEU A 138 -3.11 -20.80 -12.77
CA LEU A 138 -2.07 -21.76 -12.40
C LEU A 138 -0.83 -21.49 -13.24
N VAL A 139 0.26 -21.16 -12.56
CA VAL A 139 1.60 -21.02 -13.13
C VAL A 139 2.35 -22.32 -12.89
N LEU A 140 2.72 -23.01 -13.96
CA LEU A 140 3.53 -24.22 -13.92
C LEU A 140 4.95 -23.89 -14.39
N ASN A 141 5.92 -24.06 -13.50
CA ASN A 141 7.34 -24.02 -13.80
C ASN A 141 7.91 -25.44 -13.81
N SER A 142 9.17 -25.61 -14.23
CA SER A 142 9.83 -26.91 -14.35
C SER A 142 9.73 -27.75 -13.07
N ASN A 143 9.84 -27.11 -11.89
CA ASN A 143 9.96 -27.79 -10.60
C ASN A 143 8.93 -27.31 -9.55
N ASP A 144 8.03 -26.40 -9.91
CA ASP A 144 7.11 -25.78 -8.95
C ASP A 144 5.81 -25.33 -9.63
N SER A 145 4.73 -25.23 -8.85
CA SER A 145 3.48 -24.64 -9.30
C SER A 145 2.83 -23.80 -8.22
N PHE A 146 2.21 -22.70 -8.63
CA PHE A 146 1.44 -21.85 -7.74
C PHE A 146 0.23 -21.26 -8.47
N LEU A 147 -0.78 -20.86 -7.71
CA LEU A 147 -1.86 -20.03 -8.22
C LEU A 147 -1.45 -18.57 -8.12
N LEU A 148 -1.59 -17.86 -9.23
CA LEU A 148 -1.51 -16.42 -9.29
C LEU A 148 -2.91 -15.86 -9.16
N ASP A 149 -3.15 -15.20 -8.04
CA ASP A 149 -4.34 -14.43 -7.76
C ASP A 149 -4.07 -12.96 -7.97
N ILE A 150 -5.09 -12.25 -8.46
CA ILE A 150 -4.98 -10.84 -8.81
C ILE A 150 -6.20 -10.16 -8.24
N TYR A 151 -5.98 -9.04 -7.56
CA TYR A 151 -7.00 -8.32 -6.84
C TYR A 151 -7.00 -6.85 -7.22
N ASN A 152 -8.20 -6.32 -7.44
CA ASN A 152 -8.40 -4.88 -7.47
C ASN A 152 -8.40 -4.35 -6.05
N ILE A 153 -7.91 -3.13 -5.89
CA ILE A 153 -7.97 -2.41 -4.62
C ILE A 153 -8.87 -1.21 -4.80
N ASP A 154 -9.95 -1.17 -4.04
CA ASP A 154 -10.81 0.00 -3.89
C ASP A 154 -10.30 0.83 -2.69
N LEU A 155 -10.13 2.13 -2.91
CA LEU A 155 -9.61 3.07 -1.92
C LEU A 155 -10.63 4.15 -1.57
N ASP A 156 -11.84 4.12 -2.12
CA ASP A 156 -12.82 5.19 -1.98
C ASP A 156 -13.25 5.44 -0.52
N TYR A 157 -13.21 4.39 0.31
CA TYR A 157 -13.57 4.44 1.74
C TYR A 157 -12.34 4.53 2.68
N LEU A 158 -11.16 4.80 2.14
CA LEU A 158 -9.92 4.81 2.93
C LEU A 158 -9.82 6.07 3.81
N GLU A 159 -10.12 5.93 5.10
CA GLU A 159 -10.06 7.04 6.07
C GLU A 159 -8.64 7.54 6.36
N ASN A 160 -7.62 6.69 6.25
CA ASN A 160 -6.24 7.00 6.65
C ASN A 160 -5.22 6.58 5.59
N GLN A 161 -5.08 7.44 4.58
CA GLN A 161 -4.24 7.19 3.42
C GLN A 161 -2.76 7.03 3.76
N GLU A 162 -2.20 7.90 4.62
CA GLU A 162 -0.75 7.91 4.92
C GLU A 162 -0.19 6.55 5.36
N PHE A 163 -0.98 5.75 6.08
CA PHE A 163 -0.54 4.47 6.64
C PHE A 163 -1.02 3.27 5.85
N PHE A 164 -1.84 3.46 4.81
CA PHE A 164 -2.46 2.38 4.07
C PHE A 164 -1.44 1.37 3.55
N ILE A 165 -0.44 1.83 2.77
CA ILE A 165 0.57 0.95 2.16
C ILE A 165 1.28 0.12 3.24
N ASN A 166 1.72 0.76 4.32
CA ASN A 166 2.42 0.08 5.40
C ASN A 166 1.53 -0.94 6.14
N ASN A 167 0.29 -0.57 6.44
CA ASN A 167 -0.66 -1.45 7.11
C ASN A 167 -1.02 -2.64 6.22
N PHE A 168 -1.35 -2.39 4.96
CA PHE A 168 -1.66 -3.41 3.97
C PHE A 168 -0.52 -4.43 3.84
N LEU A 169 0.72 -3.95 3.67
CA LEU A 169 1.88 -4.83 3.59
C LEU A 169 2.15 -5.58 4.91
N LYS A 170 1.93 -4.97 6.08
CA LYS A 170 2.04 -5.66 7.39
C LYS A 170 1.04 -6.78 7.54
N ILE A 171 -0.22 -6.55 7.18
CA ILE A 171 -1.29 -7.55 7.26
C ILE A 171 -0.96 -8.72 6.34
N LEU A 172 -0.60 -8.46 5.07
CA LEU A 172 -0.22 -9.52 4.14
C LEU A 172 0.98 -10.34 4.63
N THR A 173 1.99 -9.72 5.24
CA THR A 173 3.09 -10.45 5.87
C THR A 173 2.62 -11.32 7.04
N SER A 174 1.70 -10.83 7.87
CA SER A 174 1.16 -11.60 9.00
C SER A 174 0.36 -12.83 8.54
N PHE A 175 -0.26 -12.75 7.35
CA PHE A 175 -0.92 -13.87 6.69
C PHE A 175 0.04 -14.76 5.89
N ASN A 176 1.35 -14.50 5.97
CA ASN A 176 2.41 -15.17 5.22
C ASN A 176 2.20 -15.14 3.68
N ARG A 177 1.58 -14.07 3.17
CA ARG A 177 1.26 -13.94 1.73
C ARG A 177 2.39 -13.31 0.95
N GLU A 178 2.81 -14.02 -0.09
CA GLU A 178 3.79 -13.55 -1.06
C GLU A 178 3.08 -12.85 -2.21
N GLY A 179 3.48 -11.63 -2.52
CA GLY A 179 2.86 -10.89 -3.59
C GLY A 179 3.47 -9.51 -3.81
N TYR A 180 2.81 -8.77 -4.69
CA TYR A 180 3.22 -7.43 -5.08
C TYR A 180 2.04 -6.48 -5.02
N LEU A 181 2.22 -5.38 -4.30
CA LEU A 181 1.30 -4.24 -4.34
C LEU A 181 1.81 -3.28 -5.42
N LEU A 182 0.96 -2.98 -6.40
CA LEU A 182 1.29 -2.18 -7.57
C LEU A 182 0.38 -0.97 -7.69
N PHE A 183 0.96 0.16 -8.06
CA PHE A 183 0.24 1.39 -8.38
C PHE A 183 0.73 1.92 -9.72
N THR A 184 -0.12 1.83 -10.74
CA THR A 184 0.21 2.27 -12.11
C THR A 184 -0.33 3.67 -12.34
N PHE A 185 0.56 4.64 -12.59
CA PHE A 185 0.26 6.05 -12.79
C PHE A 185 0.30 6.42 -14.27
N ARG A 186 -0.71 7.16 -14.73
CA ARG A 186 -0.80 7.69 -16.10
C ARG A 186 -1.49 9.05 -16.09
N ILE A 187 -1.45 9.74 -17.24
CA ILE A 187 -2.26 10.94 -17.45
C ILE A 187 -3.52 10.59 -18.23
N ASN A 188 -4.67 11.05 -17.73
CA ASN A 188 -5.96 10.93 -18.39
C ASN A 188 -6.14 11.99 -19.50
N ASN A 189 -7.33 12.03 -20.12
CA ASN A 189 -7.61 13.00 -21.18
C ASN A 189 -7.75 14.45 -20.68
N ASN A 190 -7.89 14.64 -19.37
CA ASN A 190 -8.02 15.96 -18.71
C ASN A 190 -6.67 16.48 -18.19
N ASP A 191 -5.54 15.87 -18.60
CA ASP A 191 -4.20 16.17 -18.10
C ASP A 191 -4.02 16.00 -16.57
N GLU A 192 -4.88 15.19 -15.96
CA GLU A 192 -4.78 14.80 -14.56
C GLU A 192 -3.99 13.50 -14.41
N ILE A 193 -3.19 13.43 -13.35
CA ILE A 193 -2.47 12.21 -13.00
C ILE A 193 -3.43 11.31 -12.25
N THR A 194 -3.63 10.12 -12.79
CA THR A 194 -4.51 9.10 -12.22
C THR A 194 -3.73 7.81 -12.02
N PHE A 195 -4.18 6.95 -11.10
CA PHE A 195 -3.51 5.69 -10.84
C PHE A 195 -4.50 4.53 -10.65
N ASN A 196 -4.06 3.32 -11.01
CA ASN A 196 -4.79 2.07 -10.78
C ASN A 196 -4.02 1.23 -9.76
N PRO A 197 -4.56 1.02 -8.54
CA PRO A 197 -3.97 0.14 -7.54
C PRO A 197 -4.42 -1.30 -7.73
N PHE A 198 -3.49 -2.25 -7.64
CA PHE A 198 -3.82 -3.67 -7.64
C PHE A 198 -2.78 -4.49 -6.87
N TYR A 199 -3.19 -5.69 -6.45
CA TYR A 199 -2.35 -6.63 -5.73
C TYR A 199 -2.26 -7.96 -6.50
N THR A 200 -1.05 -8.50 -6.63
CA THR A 200 -0.86 -9.89 -7.10
C THR A 200 -0.39 -10.76 -5.96
N GLU A 201 -0.96 -11.95 -5.82
CA GLU A 201 -0.63 -12.93 -4.79
C GLU A 201 -0.19 -14.24 -5.44
N LYS A 202 0.86 -14.85 -4.90
CA LYS A 202 1.31 -16.19 -5.28
C LYS A 202 0.90 -17.17 -4.18
N CYS A 203 -0.19 -17.91 -4.42
CA CYS A 203 -0.71 -18.91 -3.49
C CYS A 203 -0.10 -20.27 -3.79
N LYS A 204 0.53 -20.91 -2.79
CA LYS A 204 0.89 -22.32 -2.90
C LYS A 204 -0.36 -23.19 -2.75
N ARG A 205 -0.36 -24.40 -3.31
CA ARG A 205 -1.53 -25.30 -3.24
C ARG A 205 -1.99 -25.62 -1.80
N GLU A 206 -1.06 -25.63 -0.85
CA GLU A 206 -1.34 -25.86 0.58
C GLU A 206 -2.09 -24.68 1.23
N ASP A 207 -2.05 -23.49 0.61
CA ASP A 207 -2.67 -22.26 1.09
C ASP A 207 -4.07 -22.01 0.51
N ASP A 208 -4.60 -22.90 -0.35
CA ASP A 208 -5.85 -22.71 -1.12
C ASP A 208 -7.10 -22.49 -0.23
N LEU A 209 -7.02 -22.80 1.07
CA LEU A 209 -8.12 -22.62 2.02
C LEU A 209 -8.23 -21.20 2.59
N PHE A 210 -7.15 -20.41 2.57
CA PHE A 210 -7.17 -19.07 3.14
C PHE A 210 -7.71 -18.06 2.14
N ASN A 211 -8.70 -17.28 2.57
CA ASN A 211 -9.32 -16.26 1.75
C ASN A 211 -8.73 -14.88 2.05
N THR A 212 -7.70 -14.48 1.28
CA THR A 212 -7.04 -13.18 1.41
C THR A 212 -8.01 -12.00 1.25
N GLU A 213 -8.95 -12.09 0.30
CA GLU A 213 -9.99 -11.07 0.11
C GLU A 213 -10.81 -10.87 1.38
N ASN A 214 -11.35 -11.95 1.95
CA ASN A 214 -12.17 -11.88 3.14
C ASN A 214 -11.37 -11.37 4.36
N ALA A 215 -10.15 -11.88 4.56
CA ALA A 215 -9.32 -11.50 5.70
C ALA A 215 -8.95 -10.01 5.67
N ILE A 216 -8.59 -9.49 4.49
CA ILE A 216 -8.28 -8.08 4.31
C ILE A 216 -9.52 -7.21 4.49
N ASN A 217 -10.63 -7.56 3.86
CA ASN A 217 -11.88 -6.78 3.96
C ASN A 217 -12.42 -6.75 5.40
N THR A 218 -12.29 -7.86 6.13
CA THR A 218 -12.64 -7.94 7.55
C THR A 218 -11.76 -7.04 8.40
N PHE A 219 -10.44 -7.02 8.14
CA PHE A 219 -9.51 -6.16 8.88
C PHE A 219 -9.83 -4.67 8.70
N PHE A 220 -10.08 -4.25 7.46
CA PHE A 220 -10.38 -2.84 7.15
C PHE A 220 -11.84 -2.47 7.42
N ASN A 221 -12.72 -3.45 7.61
CA ASN A 221 -14.16 -3.29 7.83
C ASN A 221 -14.90 -2.60 6.66
N TYR A 222 -14.44 -2.84 5.43
CA TYR A 222 -15.12 -2.46 4.18
C TYR A 222 -14.57 -3.30 3.01
N THR A 223 -15.29 -3.31 1.88
CA THR A 223 -14.86 -4.03 0.66
C THR A 223 -13.73 -3.28 -0.03
N MET A 224 -12.50 -3.58 0.36
CA MET A 224 -11.30 -2.92 -0.14
C MET A 224 -10.62 -3.77 -1.22
N LEU A 225 -10.52 -5.07 -0.99
CA LEU A 225 -9.91 -6.02 -1.90
C LEU A 225 -11.01 -6.78 -2.61
N LYS A 226 -10.88 -6.98 -3.92
CA LYS A 226 -11.80 -7.81 -4.70
C LYS A 226 -11.01 -8.62 -5.71
N LYS A 227 -11.15 -9.94 -5.66
CA LYS A 227 -10.48 -10.84 -6.61
C LYS A 227 -10.97 -10.56 -8.03
N HIS A 228 -10.03 -10.40 -8.94
CA HIS A 228 -10.27 -10.04 -10.32
C HIS A 228 -9.86 -11.19 -11.26
N THR A 229 -10.83 -11.77 -11.95
CA THR A 229 -10.61 -12.89 -12.86
C THR A 229 -10.02 -12.40 -14.18
N ILE A 230 -8.74 -12.66 -14.40
CA ILE A 230 -8.04 -12.31 -15.64
C ILE A 230 -8.05 -13.48 -16.62
N LYS A 231 -8.34 -13.19 -17.90
CA LYS A 231 -8.18 -14.17 -18.98
C LYS A 231 -6.68 -14.36 -19.21
N ILE A 232 -6.21 -15.59 -19.46
CA ILE A 232 -4.78 -15.86 -19.74
C ILE A 232 -4.22 -14.90 -20.79
N LYS A 233 -4.97 -14.61 -21.85
CA LYS A 233 -4.57 -13.68 -22.90
C LYS A 233 -4.33 -12.24 -22.44
N GLN A 234 -4.78 -11.84 -21.26
CA GLN A 234 -4.62 -10.51 -20.65
C GLN A 234 -3.52 -10.47 -19.58
N ILE A 235 -2.83 -11.59 -19.31
CA ILE A 235 -1.75 -11.63 -18.31
C ILE A 235 -0.60 -10.68 -18.65
N PHE A 236 -0.43 -10.34 -19.93
CA PHE A 236 0.53 -9.32 -20.36
C PHE A 236 0.21 -7.93 -19.78
N ASN A 237 -1.05 -7.62 -19.43
CA ASN A 237 -1.40 -6.38 -18.75
C ASN A 237 -0.75 -6.33 -17.37
N CYS A 238 -0.75 -7.44 -16.64
CA CYS A 238 -0.05 -7.53 -15.36
C CYS A 238 1.47 -7.45 -15.56
N LEU A 239 1.98 -8.06 -16.64
CA LEU A 239 3.41 -8.08 -16.93
C LEU A 239 3.92 -6.69 -17.30
N TRP A 240 3.16 -5.95 -18.10
CA TRP A 240 3.51 -4.58 -18.48
C TRP A 240 3.04 -3.56 -17.44
N ARG A 241 2.28 -3.99 -16.43
CA ARG A 241 1.66 -3.14 -15.41
C ARG A 241 0.75 -2.08 -16.05
N LEU A 242 -0.11 -2.49 -16.98
CA LEU A 242 -1.05 -1.62 -17.72
C LEU A 242 -2.35 -1.31 -16.96
N GLY A 243 -2.41 -1.58 -15.65
CA GLY A 243 -3.65 -1.65 -14.90
C GLY A 243 -4.48 -2.89 -15.27
N ILE A 244 -5.30 -3.36 -14.33
CA ILE A 244 -6.14 -4.55 -14.52
C ILE A 244 -7.62 -4.20 -14.72
N THR A 245 -7.98 -2.93 -14.48
CA THR A 245 -9.30 -2.35 -14.73
C THR A 245 -9.18 -0.95 -15.30
N ASP A 246 -10.27 -0.46 -15.87
CA ASP A 246 -10.39 0.94 -16.31
C ASP A 246 -10.72 1.92 -15.17
N ASN A 247 -10.85 1.43 -13.93
CA ASN A 247 -11.07 2.26 -12.75
C ASN A 247 -9.74 2.88 -12.29
N TYR A 248 -9.55 4.15 -12.61
CA TYR A 248 -8.40 4.93 -12.18
C TYR A 248 -8.83 6.00 -11.18
N LEU A 249 -8.06 6.15 -10.12
CA LEU A 249 -8.26 7.11 -9.05
C LEU A 249 -7.41 8.36 -9.33
N SER A 250 -7.93 9.55 -9.03
CA SER A 250 -7.16 10.78 -9.17
C SER A 250 -6.10 10.88 -8.07
N LEU A 251 -4.84 11.11 -8.44
CA LEU A 251 -3.74 11.27 -7.49
C LEU A 251 -4.01 12.42 -6.50
N ASN A 252 -4.72 13.47 -6.94
CA ASN A 252 -5.02 14.63 -6.11
C ASN A 252 -5.78 14.26 -4.82
N TYR A 253 -6.70 13.29 -4.89
CA TYR A 253 -7.46 12.81 -3.73
C TYR A 253 -6.67 11.85 -2.84
N PHE A 254 -5.58 11.29 -3.35
CA PHE A 254 -4.78 10.26 -2.69
C PHE A 254 -3.31 10.65 -2.50
N ASN A 255 -3.02 11.95 -2.50
CA ASN A 255 -1.65 12.45 -2.37
C ASN A 255 -0.97 11.91 -1.10
N GLU A 256 -1.71 11.76 0.00
CA GLU A 256 -1.16 11.29 1.27
C GLU A 256 -0.64 9.84 1.23
N LEU A 257 -1.08 9.01 0.27
CA LEU A 257 -0.52 7.67 0.06
C LEU A 257 0.97 7.71 -0.30
N PHE A 258 1.39 8.75 -1.02
CA PHE A 258 2.66 8.77 -1.74
C PHE A 258 3.52 9.99 -1.44
N LEU A 259 2.90 11.09 -1.08
CA LEU A 259 3.49 12.39 -0.79
C LEU A 259 3.16 12.72 0.66
N LYS A 260 4.07 12.34 1.56
CA LYS A 260 3.99 12.81 2.94
C LYS A 260 4.22 14.33 2.98
N GLU A 261 3.15 15.11 2.97
CA GLU A 261 3.23 16.47 3.46
C GLU A 261 3.59 16.40 4.95
N LYS A 262 4.58 17.20 5.38
CA LYS A 262 4.90 17.37 6.80
C LYS A 262 3.69 18.03 7.50
N LYS A 263 2.66 17.25 7.82
CA LYS A 263 1.60 17.70 8.72
C LYS A 263 2.18 17.67 10.14
N ASN A 264 2.66 18.82 10.59
CA ASN A 264 3.23 19.06 11.94
C ASN A 264 2.34 18.59 13.12
N GLY A 265 1.08 18.21 12.87
CA GLY A 265 0.20 17.59 13.87
C GLY A 265 0.40 16.07 14.07
N ILE A 266 0.84 15.33 13.04
CA ILE A 266 0.90 13.85 13.07
C ILE A 266 2.12 13.35 13.85
N THR A 267 3.23 14.10 13.81
CA THR A 267 4.45 13.78 14.56
C THR A 267 4.21 13.75 16.07
N LYS A 268 3.36 14.64 16.58
CA LYS A 268 3.03 14.70 18.02
C LYS A 268 2.23 13.48 18.47
N LEU A 269 1.22 13.06 17.71
CA LEU A 269 0.43 11.88 18.02
C LEU A 269 1.26 10.61 18.00
N LEU A 270 2.10 10.45 16.97
CA LEU A 270 2.95 9.27 16.83
C LEU A 270 4.00 9.20 17.93
N ASN A 271 4.64 10.32 18.27
CA ASN A 271 5.64 10.36 19.34
C ASN A 271 5.00 10.07 20.69
N PHE A 272 3.84 10.67 20.97
CA PHE A 272 3.07 10.39 22.18
C PHE A 272 2.69 8.91 22.28
N ASN A 273 2.09 8.38 21.22
CA ASN A 273 1.64 6.98 21.17
C ASN A 273 2.79 5.99 21.39
N LYS A 274 3.94 6.23 20.75
CA LYS A 274 5.12 5.38 20.95
C LYS A 274 5.62 5.42 22.39
N GLY A 275 5.70 6.61 23.00
CA GLY A 275 6.09 6.75 24.39
C GLY A 275 5.10 6.05 25.34
N PHE A 276 3.80 6.23 25.10
CA PHE A 276 2.76 5.61 25.91
C PHE A 276 2.77 4.08 25.81
N GLU A 277 2.95 3.52 24.61
CA GLU A 277 3.11 2.07 24.40
C GLU A 277 4.37 1.52 25.07
N GLN A 278 5.49 2.23 24.99
CA GLN A 278 6.72 1.84 25.68
C GLN A 278 6.52 1.78 27.19
N ASN A 279 5.81 2.75 27.77
CA ASN A 279 5.47 2.73 29.19
C ASN A 279 4.57 1.53 29.54
N LEU A 280 3.57 1.21 28.72
CA LEU A 280 2.73 0.01 28.94
C LEU A 280 3.58 -1.27 28.92
N LEU A 281 4.50 -1.41 27.96
CA LEU A 281 5.41 -2.56 27.86
C LEU A 281 6.35 -2.67 29.06
N GLN A 282 6.97 -1.56 29.46
CA GLN A 282 7.86 -1.49 30.63
C GLN A 282 7.13 -1.88 31.92
N ASN A 283 5.84 -1.56 32.01
CA ASN A 283 4.99 -1.96 33.12
C ASN A 283 4.32 -3.33 32.91
N HIS A 284 4.72 -4.13 31.92
CA HIS A 284 4.14 -5.45 31.63
C HIS A 284 2.61 -5.45 31.47
N ILE A 285 2.05 -4.40 30.88
CA ILE A 285 0.61 -4.24 30.68
C ILE A 285 0.27 -4.66 29.25
N LYS A 286 -0.70 -5.56 29.13
CA LYS A 286 -1.17 -6.05 27.84
C LYS A 286 -2.00 -4.99 27.15
N TYR A 287 -1.72 -4.76 25.88
CA TYR A 287 -2.51 -3.85 25.07
C TYR A 287 -2.60 -4.33 23.61
N ILE A 288 -3.64 -3.88 22.93
CA ILE A 288 -3.90 -4.07 21.51
C ILE A 288 -4.19 -2.70 20.91
N ARG A 289 -3.42 -2.30 19.91
CA ARG A 289 -3.71 -1.10 19.13
C ARG A 289 -4.84 -1.39 18.13
N LEU A 290 -5.98 -0.73 18.29
CA LEU A 290 -7.13 -0.83 17.40
C LEU A 290 -7.05 0.17 16.23
N SER A 291 -6.49 1.36 16.46
CA SER A 291 -6.28 2.36 15.40
C SER A 291 -5.13 3.33 15.73
N LYS A 292 -4.89 4.34 14.88
CA LYS A 292 -3.91 5.41 15.18
C LYS A 292 -4.23 6.16 16.48
N ASN A 293 -5.50 6.20 16.85
CA ASN A 293 -6.03 7.01 17.96
C ASN A 293 -6.65 6.16 19.05
N LEU A 294 -6.53 4.82 19.00
CA LEU A 294 -7.32 3.92 19.84
C LEU A 294 -6.49 2.71 20.29
N LEU A 295 -6.39 2.52 21.60
CA LEU A 295 -5.75 1.35 22.22
C LEU A 295 -6.75 0.67 23.16
N LEU A 296 -6.78 -0.65 23.14
CA LEU A 296 -7.44 -1.48 24.14
C LEU A 296 -6.38 -1.99 25.11
N ILE A 297 -6.57 -1.81 26.41
CA ILE A 297 -5.60 -2.13 27.46
C ILE A 297 -6.27 -3.09 28.46
N GLU A 298 -5.60 -4.21 28.74
CA GLU A 298 -6.07 -5.28 29.66
C GLU A 298 -7.53 -5.71 29.42
N GLU A 299 -7.98 -5.64 28.15
CA GLU A 299 -9.33 -5.98 27.70
C GLU A 299 -10.48 -5.19 28.39
N LYS A 300 -10.14 -4.19 29.20
CA LYS A 300 -11.09 -3.44 30.05
C LYS A 300 -11.09 -1.95 29.74
N PHE A 301 -9.97 -1.41 29.27
CA PHE A 301 -9.78 0.03 29.10
C PHE A 301 -9.59 0.40 27.64
N LEU A 302 -10.35 1.38 27.17
CA LEU A 302 -10.24 1.92 25.82
C LEU A 302 -9.62 3.32 25.88
N PHE A 303 -8.40 3.44 25.38
CA PHE A 303 -7.64 4.69 25.40
C PHE A 303 -7.71 5.39 24.05
N VAL A 304 -8.33 6.57 24.02
CA VAL A 304 -8.53 7.41 22.83
C VAL A 304 -7.55 8.58 22.85
N VAL A 305 -6.71 8.71 21.83
CA VAL A 305 -5.73 9.80 21.71
C VAL A 305 -5.98 10.60 20.44
N LEU A 306 -6.25 11.89 20.58
CA LEU A 306 -6.52 12.81 19.48
C LEU A 306 -5.53 13.97 19.47
N THR A 307 -5.20 14.49 18.30
CA THR A 307 -4.42 15.74 18.17
C THR A 307 -5.28 16.98 18.32
N LYS A 308 -6.55 16.86 17.94
CA LYS A 308 -7.57 17.89 18.00
C LYS A 308 -8.94 17.28 18.35
N LEU A 309 -9.82 18.07 18.94
CA LEU A 309 -11.20 17.73 19.23
C LEU A 309 -11.92 17.37 17.92
N ASN A 310 -12.51 16.18 17.90
CA ASN A 310 -13.38 15.70 16.84
C ASN A 310 -14.61 15.08 17.49
N SER A 311 -15.67 15.88 17.60
CA SER A 311 -16.89 15.51 18.32
C SER A 311 -17.57 14.29 17.71
N ASP A 312 -17.71 14.23 16.38
CA ASP A 312 -18.36 13.12 15.68
C ASP A 312 -17.63 11.79 15.92
N TYR A 313 -16.30 11.82 15.92
CA TYR A 313 -15.49 10.64 16.20
C TYR A 313 -15.64 10.20 17.66
N LEU A 314 -15.58 11.13 18.62
CA LEU A 314 -15.74 10.82 20.04
C LEU A 314 -17.13 10.25 20.32
N GLN A 315 -18.18 10.84 19.76
CA GLN A 315 -19.55 10.37 19.90
C GLN A 315 -19.67 8.92 19.41
N LYS A 316 -19.19 8.61 18.20
CA LYS A 316 -19.20 7.23 17.65
C LYS A 316 -18.47 6.23 18.54
N ILE A 317 -17.33 6.62 19.11
CA ILE A 317 -16.57 5.77 20.03
C ILE A 317 -17.36 5.54 21.31
N ILE A 318 -17.94 6.58 21.90
CA ILE A 318 -18.67 6.48 23.18
C ILE A 318 -19.93 5.64 23.00
N GLU A 319 -20.76 5.94 22.00
CA GLU A 319 -21.98 5.18 21.70
C GLU A 319 -21.68 3.69 21.55
N LYS A 320 -20.60 3.35 20.82
CA LYS A 320 -20.23 1.97 20.52
C LYS A 320 -19.61 1.22 21.71
N TYR A 321 -18.88 1.91 22.59
CA TYR A 321 -17.98 1.26 23.53
C TYR A 321 -18.20 1.57 25.01
N HIS A 322 -18.98 2.60 25.38
CA HIS A 322 -19.11 3.06 26.77
C HIS A 322 -19.70 2.01 27.73
N SER A 323 -20.54 1.11 27.21
CA SER A 323 -21.16 0.04 27.99
C SER A 323 -20.23 -1.15 28.25
N LYS A 324 -19.11 -1.24 27.53
CA LYS A 324 -18.20 -2.41 27.55
C LYS A 324 -16.84 -2.11 28.16
N TYR A 325 -16.40 -0.86 28.12
CA TYR A 325 -15.04 -0.48 28.48
C TYR A 325 -15.02 0.80 29.30
N PHE A 326 -14.00 0.94 30.15
CA PHE A 326 -13.62 2.22 30.73
C PHE A 326 -12.88 3.04 29.66
N ILE A 327 -13.45 4.17 29.27
CA ILE A 327 -12.93 5.01 28.18
C ILE A 327 -12.07 6.14 28.75
N TYR A 328 -10.81 6.17 28.36
CA TYR A 328 -9.93 7.31 28.58
C TYR A 328 -9.83 8.14 27.30
N ILE A 329 -10.01 9.46 27.40
CA ILE A 329 -9.90 10.37 26.26
C ILE A 329 -8.81 11.40 26.53
N THR A 330 -7.91 11.54 25.58
CA THR A 330 -6.84 12.54 25.60
C THR A 330 -6.80 13.32 24.31
N ILE A 331 -6.80 14.65 24.44
CA ILE A 331 -6.50 15.56 23.33
C ILE A 331 -5.12 16.16 23.61
N LEU A 332 -4.18 16.03 22.66
CA LEU A 332 -2.80 16.52 22.81
C LEU A 332 -2.69 18.05 22.72
N ASN A 333 -3.75 18.73 22.28
CA ASN A 333 -3.87 20.18 22.30
C ASN A 333 -4.58 20.62 23.60
N GLU A 334 -3.84 21.16 24.56
CA GLU A 334 -4.37 21.57 25.88
C GLU A 334 -5.57 22.54 25.78
N LYS A 335 -5.58 23.45 24.80
CA LYS A 335 -6.70 24.38 24.61
C LYS A 335 -7.99 23.66 24.25
N GLU A 336 -7.88 22.56 23.52
CA GLU A 336 -9.02 21.76 23.08
C GLU A 336 -9.44 20.72 24.13
N THR A 337 -8.50 20.24 24.96
CA THR A 337 -8.83 19.45 26.16
C THR A 337 -9.72 20.24 27.12
N LYS A 338 -9.41 21.53 27.34
CA LYS A 338 -10.27 22.41 28.16
C LYS A 338 -11.69 22.50 27.61
N LYS A 339 -11.83 22.72 26.30
CA LYS A 339 -13.15 22.73 25.63
C LYS A 339 -13.94 21.43 25.83
N LEU A 340 -13.26 20.29 25.86
CA LEU A 340 -13.91 18.99 26.10
C LEU A 340 -14.36 18.85 27.56
N LEU A 341 -13.56 19.34 28.51
CA LEU A 341 -13.90 19.35 29.94
C LEU A 341 -15.08 20.27 30.27
N ASP A 342 -15.27 21.33 29.47
CA ASP A 342 -16.37 22.29 29.63
C ASP A 342 -17.73 21.73 29.16
N ILE A 343 -17.79 20.54 28.56
CA ILE A 343 -19.02 19.89 28.08
C ILE A 343 -19.63 19.07 29.25
N PRO A 344 -20.78 19.48 29.81
CA PRO A 344 -21.34 18.89 31.03
C PRO A 344 -21.67 17.40 30.90
N GLU A 345 -22.10 16.95 29.72
CA GLU A 345 -22.55 15.59 29.45
C GLU A 345 -21.44 14.55 29.69
N PHE A 346 -20.17 14.90 29.48
CA PHE A 346 -19.06 13.98 29.73
C PHE A 346 -18.87 13.65 31.21
N SER A 347 -19.20 14.60 32.10
CA SER A 347 -19.11 14.40 33.55
C SER A 347 -20.15 13.41 34.07
N SER A 348 -21.18 13.10 33.28
CA SER A 348 -22.27 12.19 33.65
C SER A 348 -21.92 10.70 33.43
N PHE A 349 -20.92 10.41 32.60
CA PHE A 349 -20.50 9.04 32.28
C PHE A 349 -19.50 8.51 33.31
N GLN A 350 -19.94 7.60 34.19
CA GLN A 350 -19.08 7.03 35.24
C GLN A 350 -17.84 6.27 34.71
N ASN A 351 -17.95 5.68 33.51
CA ASN A 351 -16.88 4.88 32.91
C ASN A 351 -16.05 5.67 31.89
N LEU A 352 -16.15 7.00 31.88
CA LEU A 352 -15.41 7.87 30.96
C LEU A 352 -14.56 8.85 31.75
N ARG A 353 -13.29 8.97 31.37
CA ARG A 353 -12.37 9.94 31.97
C ARG A 353 -11.58 10.69 30.91
N ILE A 354 -11.64 12.01 30.97
CA ILE A 354 -10.81 12.88 30.14
C ILE A 354 -9.50 13.13 30.89
N LEU A 355 -8.37 12.87 30.22
CA LEU A 355 -7.04 13.13 30.76
C LEU A 355 -6.33 14.16 29.90
N ASN A 356 -5.73 15.15 30.55
CA ASN A 356 -4.79 16.04 29.91
C ASN A 356 -3.41 15.36 29.77
N THR A 357 -2.52 15.96 28.97
CA THR A 357 -1.22 15.35 28.66
C THR A 357 -0.31 15.20 29.88
N LYS A 358 -0.43 16.09 30.89
CA LYS A 358 0.36 16.00 32.14
C LYS A 358 -0.12 14.85 33.01
N GLU A 359 -1.43 14.67 33.15
CA GLU A 359 -2.03 13.56 33.89
C GLU A 359 -1.63 12.18 33.33
N ILE A 360 -1.25 12.11 32.05
CA ILE A 360 -0.78 10.87 31.44
C ILE A 360 0.70 10.61 31.72
N LEU A 361 1.51 11.67 31.77
CA LEU A 361 2.92 11.55 32.14
C LEU A 361 3.08 11.08 33.59
N GLU A 362 2.14 11.47 34.45
CA GLU A 362 2.08 11.09 35.87
C GLU A 362 1.13 9.92 36.12
N PHE A 363 0.70 9.21 35.07
CA PHE A 363 -0.33 8.18 35.19
C PHE A 363 0.16 7.00 36.03
N ASN A 364 -0.62 6.62 37.03
CA ASN A 364 -0.35 5.39 37.78
C ASN A 364 -0.81 4.18 36.95
N TYR A 365 0.16 3.51 36.32
CA TYR A 365 -0.06 2.35 35.46
C TYR A 365 -0.59 1.10 36.21
N ASP A 366 -0.43 1.03 37.54
CA ASP A 366 -1.03 -0.06 38.34
C ASP A 366 -2.56 -0.03 38.30
N LEU A 367 -3.17 1.10 37.94
CA LEU A 367 -4.61 1.21 37.75
C LEU A 367 -5.15 0.19 36.72
N PHE A 368 -4.37 -0.15 35.69
CA PHE A 368 -4.78 -1.12 34.67
C PHE A 368 -4.79 -2.56 35.17
N ARG A 369 -4.08 -2.85 36.28
CA ARG A 369 -4.03 -4.18 36.90
C ARG A 369 -5.12 -4.38 37.96
N ASN A 370 -5.64 -3.30 38.51
CA ASN A 370 -6.68 -3.37 39.53
C ASN A 370 -8.02 -3.83 38.94
N ASN A 371 -8.73 -4.71 39.66
CA ASN A 371 -10.03 -5.21 39.26
C ASN A 371 -11.11 -4.14 39.43
N TYR A 372 -11.22 -3.23 38.46
CA TYR A 372 -12.39 -2.38 38.32
C TYR A 372 -13.55 -3.22 37.76
N GLN A 373 -14.63 -3.33 38.54
CA GLN A 373 -15.90 -3.86 38.07
C GLN A 373 -16.72 -2.69 37.49
N LEU A 374 -17.18 -2.83 36.25
CA LEU A 374 -18.19 -1.95 35.68
C LEU A 374 -19.47 -2.15 36.51
N LYS A 375 -19.91 -1.13 37.25
CA LYS A 375 -21.26 -1.11 37.80
C LYS A 375 -22.19 -0.84 36.63
N TYR A 376 -22.96 -1.84 36.22
CA TYR A 376 -24.02 -1.67 35.24
C TYR A 376 -25.05 -0.69 35.81
N ALA A 377 -25.40 0.33 35.03
CA ALA A 377 -26.55 1.20 35.28
C ALA A 377 -27.80 0.58 34.67
#